data_AF-A0A1F4VFJ7-F1
#
_entry.id   AF-A0A1F4VFJ7-F1
#
_cell.length_a   1.000
_cell.length_b   1.000
_cell.length_c   1.000
_cell.angle_alpha   90.00
_cell.angle_beta   90.00
_cell.angle_gamma   90.00
#
_symmetry.space_group_name_H-M   'P 1'
#
loop_
_entity.id
_entity.type
_entity.pdbx_description
1 polymer ?
#
loop_
_entity_poly.entity_id
_entity_poly.type
_entity_poly.pdbx_seq_one_letter_code
_entity_poly.pdbx_strand_id
1 'polypeptide(L)'
;MINIPDSYFSGFVDGEGCFYVGIVPSKFNKNGFQIITEFHVSQNPRGRIVLDQLKNRLGCGYIKPNHKASTDDVSLVLVVKDNKDLKEKVIPFFLKNPLISGKYQDFLKFKETVELISQGEHLTDQGFKLILDLAYSMNTTHRRIPKGVILSRLKSSQAIR
;
A
#
# COMPACT_ATOMS: atom_id res chain seq x y z
N MET A 1 -29.33 -1.65 -7.91
CA MET A 1 -27.85 -1.71 -7.77
C MET A 1 -27.37 -2.91 -8.57
N ILE A 2 -26.32 -2.76 -9.39
CA ILE A 2 -25.72 -3.88 -10.11
C ILE A 2 -25.00 -4.75 -9.07
N ASN A 3 -25.35 -6.03 -8.99
CA ASN A 3 -24.66 -6.97 -8.12
C ASN A 3 -23.38 -7.47 -8.82
N ILE A 4 -22.24 -6.91 -8.44
CA ILE A 4 -20.93 -7.31 -8.98
C ILE A 4 -20.33 -8.41 -8.09
N PRO A 5 -19.90 -9.56 -8.66
CA PRO A 5 -19.26 -10.61 -7.88
C PRO A 5 -17.89 -10.16 -7.34
N ASP A 6 -17.50 -10.64 -6.16
CA ASP A 6 -16.21 -10.29 -5.54
C ASP A 6 -15.01 -10.64 -6.45
N SER A 7 -15.11 -11.76 -7.19
CA SER A 7 -14.08 -12.21 -8.13
C SER A 7 -13.79 -11.19 -9.23
N TYR A 8 -14.78 -10.40 -9.65
CA TYR A 8 -14.56 -9.31 -10.61
C TYR A 8 -13.66 -8.23 -10.01
N PHE A 9 -13.87 -7.86 -8.74
CA PHE A 9 -13.01 -6.88 -8.07
C PHE A 9 -11.60 -7.41 -7.84
N SER A 10 -11.47 -8.69 -7.45
CA SER A 10 -10.16 -9.32 -7.34
C SER A 10 -9.42 -9.31 -8.67
N GLY A 11 -10.07 -9.70 -9.78
CA GLY A 11 -9.46 -9.65 -11.11
C GLY A 11 -9.14 -8.22 -11.56
N PHE A 12 -10.01 -7.25 -11.29
CA PHE A 12 -9.77 -5.84 -11.59
C PHE A 12 -8.52 -5.30 -10.87
N VAL A 13 -8.40 -5.59 -9.57
CA VAL A 13 -7.23 -5.19 -8.77
C VAL A 13 -5.98 -5.99 -9.18
N ASP A 14 -6.16 -7.24 -9.63
CA ASP A 14 -5.06 -8.06 -10.15
C ASP A 14 -4.46 -7.49 -11.43
N GLY A 15 -5.26 -6.76 -12.23
CA GLY A 15 -4.76 -5.95 -13.35
C GLY A 15 -4.24 -4.58 -12.90
N GLU A 16 -5.11 -3.74 -12.34
CA GLU A 16 -4.92 -2.28 -12.20
C GLU A 16 -4.51 -1.83 -10.78
N GLY A 17 -4.56 -2.74 -9.81
CA GLY A 17 -4.32 -2.44 -8.41
C GLY A 17 -2.85 -2.42 -8.01
N CYS A 18 -2.56 -1.74 -6.90
CA CYS A 18 -1.24 -1.63 -6.31
C CYS A 18 -1.33 -1.69 -4.77
N PHE A 19 -0.59 -2.62 -4.17
CA PHE A 19 -0.34 -2.68 -2.74
C PHE A 19 1.03 -2.05 -2.47
N TYR A 20 1.04 -0.88 -1.86
CA TYR A 20 2.23 -0.06 -1.75
C TYR A 20 2.73 0.00 -0.30
N VAL A 21 4.02 -0.32 -0.12
CA VAL A 21 4.76 -0.04 1.11
C VAL A 21 5.92 0.88 0.77
N GLY A 22 5.89 2.13 1.23
CA GLY A 22 6.93 3.14 1.02
C GLY A 22 7.72 3.46 2.28
N ILE A 23 8.99 3.80 2.13
CA ILE A 23 9.83 4.34 3.21
C ILE A 23 10.24 5.76 2.83
N VAL A 24 9.84 6.74 3.62
CA VAL A 24 10.07 8.17 3.36
C VAL A 24 10.80 8.83 4.52
N PRO A 25 11.61 9.89 4.28
CA PRO A 25 12.26 10.62 5.36
C PRO A 25 11.23 11.26 6.28
N SER A 26 11.46 11.19 7.60
CA SER A 26 10.63 11.83 8.61
C SER A 26 11.50 12.44 9.70
N LYS A 27 11.20 13.68 10.08
CA LYS A 27 11.85 14.34 11.23
C LYS A 27 11.22 13.94 12.57
N PHE A 28 10.05 13.29 12.54
CA PHE A 28 9.26 12.96 13.72
C PHE A 28 9.53 11.55 14.26
N ASN A 29 10.13 10.69 13.44
CA ASN A 29 10.43 9.31 13.81
C ASN A 29 11.88 9.22 14.30
N LYS A 30 12.11 8.48 15.39
CA LYS A 30 13.45 8.30 16.00
C LYS A 30 14.52 7.81 15.02
N ASN A 31 14.12 7.00 14.06
CA ASN A 31 14.98 6.42 13.04
C ASN A 31 15.11 7.28 11.77
N GLY A 32 14.50 8.46 11.74
CA GLY A 32 14.55 9.39 10.61
C GLY A 32 13.66 8.99 9.43
N PHE A 33 12.81 7.96 9.57
CA PHE A 33 11.99 7.42 8.49
C PHE A 33 10.57 7.11 8.94
N GLN A 34 9.62 7.29 8.02
CA GLN A 34 8.23 6.87 8.16
C GLN A 34 7.93 5.76 7.16
N ILE A 35 7.21 4.75 7.61
CA ILE A 35 6.61 3.73 6.74
C ILE A 35 5.24 4.22 6.29
N ILE A 36 4.98 4.12 5.00
CA ILE A 36 3.73 4.47 4.35
C ILE A 36 3.13 3.20 3.74
N THR A 37 1.89 2.91 4.07
CA THR A 37 1.12 1.76 3.58
C THR A 37 -0.11 2.27 2.88
N GLU A 38 -0.26 1.97 1.59
CA GLU A 38 -1.40 2.44 0.81
C GLU A 38 -1.87 1.35 -0.16
N PHE A 39 -3.18 1.23 -0.31
CA PHE A 39 -3.81 0.48 -1.40
C PHE A 39 -4.36 1.46 -2.43
N HIS A 40 -4.05 1.22 -3.70
CA HIS A 40 -4.51 2.03 -4.82
C HIS A 40 -5.07 1.16 -5.93
N VAL A 41 -6.07 1.66 -6.63
CA VAL A 41 -6.45 1.14 -7.94
C VAL A 41 -6.94 2.29 -8.81
N SER A 42 -6.37 2.39 -10.01
CA SER A 42 -6.64 3.47 -10.94
C SER A 42 -7.58 3.02 -12.05
N GLN A 43 -8.32 3.97 -12.63
CA GLN A 43 -9.16 3.73 -13.79
C GLN A 43 -9.37 5.05 -14.55
N ASN A 44 -9.60 4.95 -15.85
CA ASN A 44 -10.05 6.11 -16.63
C ASN A 44 -11.43 6.62 -16.12
N PRO A 45 -11.81 7.88 -16.38
CA PRO A 45 -13.09 8.44 -15.91
C PRO A 45 -14.33 7.68 -16.38
N ARG A 46 -14.30 7.05 -17.56
CA ARG A 46 -15.44 6.27 -18.09
C ARG A 46 -15.71 5.03 -17.23
N GLY A 47 -14.68 4.46 -16.61
CA GLY A 47 -14.76 3.34 -15.68
C GLY A 47 -14.95 3.73 -14.21
N ARG A 48 -15.23 5.01 -13.90
CA ARG A 48 -15.40 5.49 -12.51
C ARG A 48 -16.39 4.64 -11.70
N ILE A 49 -17.47 4.16 -12.34
CA ILE A 49 -18.46 3.32 -11.67
C ILE A 49 -17.83 2.09 -10.99
N VAL A 50 -16.77 1.51 -11.58
CA VAL A 50 -16.07 0.36 -10.99
C VAL A 50 -15.35 0.75 -9.70
N LEU A 51 -14.70 1.93 -9.68
CA LEU A 51 -14.05 2.46 -8.48
C LEU A 51 -15.07 2.75 -7.38
N ASP A 52 -16.22 3.36 -7.71
CA ASP A 52 -17.28 3.64 -6.75
C ASP A 52 -17.86 2.35 -6.17
N GLN A 53 -18.09 1.33 -7.01
CA GLN A 53 -18.60 0.03 -6.56
C GLN A 53 -17.58 -0.70 -5.66
N LEU A 54 -16.30 -0.68 -6.01
CA LEU A 54 -15.24 -1.27 -5.18
C LEU A 54 -15.10 -0.54 -3.84
N LYS A 55 -15.11 0.80 -3.85
CA LYS A 55 -15.09 1.61 -2.63
C LYS A 55 -16.26 1.25 -1.71
N ASN A 56 -17.46 1.12 -2.27
CA ASN A 56 -18.65 0.74 -1.52
C ASN A 56 -18.57 -0.70 -0.99
N ARG A 57 -18.03 -1.64 -1.79
CA ARG A 57 -17.82 -3.03 -1.39
C ARG A 57 -16.82 -3.15 -0.23
N LEU A 58 -15.73 -2.38 -0.27
CA LEU A 58 -14.73 -2.35 0.79
C LEU A 58 -15.21 -1.54 2.02
N GLY A 59 -16.11 -0.57 1.82
CA GLY A 59 -16.59 0.30 2.89
C GLY A 59 -15.52 1.27 3.43
N CYS A 60 -14.51 1.60 2.62
CA CYS A 60 -13.42 2.49 2.98
C CYS A 60 -12.79 3.18 1.77
N GLY A 61 -11.91 4.15 2.05
CA GLY A 61 -11.13 4.86 1.04
C GLY A 61 -11.86 6.03 0.40
N TYR A 62 -11.14 6.71 -0.50
CA TYR A 62 -11.63 7.87 -1.23
C TYR A 62 -11.11 7.87 -2.67
N ILE A 63 -11.86 8.51 -3.56
CA ILE A 63 -11.50 8.62 -4.98
C ILE A 63 -11.02 10.05 -5.25
N LYS A 64 -9.92 10.19 -5.98
CA LYS A 64 -9.37 11.47 -6.42
C LYS A 64 -8.78 11.37 -7.84
N PRO A 65 -8.47 12.49 -8.50
CA PRO A 65 -7.61 12.47 -9.69
C PRO A 65 -6.26 11.83 -9.36
N ASN A 66 -5.76 10.98 -10.25
CA ASN A 66 -4.51 10.25 -10.08
C ASN A 66 -3.30 11.21 -10.10
N HIS A 67 -3.22 12.05 -11.13
CA HIS A 67 -2.17 13.06 -11.31
C HIS A 67 -2.75 14.48 -11.33
N LYS A 68 -2.87 15.10 -10.15
CA LYS A 68 -3.46 16.46 -10.01
C LYS A 68 -2.81 17.56 -10.86
N ALA A 69 -1.56 17.39 -11.27
CA ALA A 69 -0.79 18.39 -12.00
C ALA A 69 -0.68 18.12 -13.52
N SER A 70 -1.20 16.99 -14.01
CA SER A 70 -1.23 16.68 -15.43
C SER A 70 -2.56 17.08 -16.02
N THR A 71 -2.55 17.83 -17.11
CA THR A 71 -3.74 18.11 -17.93
C THR A 71 -4.11 16.94 -18.83
N ASP A 72 -3.16 16.03 -19.08
CA ASP A 72 -3.29 14.96 -20.06
C ASP A 72 -3.75 13.65 -19.42
N ASP A 73 -3.37 13.40 -18.16
CA ASP A 73 -3.86 12.26 -17.39
C ASP A 73 -5.10 12.61 -16.58
N VAL A 74 -6.25 12.25 -17.14
CA VAL A 74 -7.57 12.40 -16.51
C VAL A 74 -7.96 11.22 -15.62
N SER A 75 -7.09 10.22 -15.42
CA SER A 75 -7.42 9.02 -14.64
C SER A 75 -7.78 9.34 -13.18
N LEU A 76 -8.66 8.51 -12.62
CA LEU A 76 -9.08 8.53 -11.23
C LEU A 76 -8.42 7.38 -10.49
N VAL A 77 -8.22 7.55 -9.19
CA VAL A 77 -7.65 6.52 -8.32
C VAL A 77 -8.47 6.41 -7.03
N LEU A 78 -8.88 5.19 -6.68
CA LEU A 78 -9.35 4.85 -5.34
C LEU A 78 -8.12 4.63 -4.44
N VAL A 79 -8.10 5.26 -3.28
CA VAL A 79 -7.00 5.19 -2.31
C VAL A 79 -7.51 4.82 -0.93
N VAL A 80 -6.86 3.86 -0.28
CA VAL A 80 -7.01 3.54 1.15
C VAL A 80 -5.64 3.69 1.81
N LYS A 81 -5.53 4.62 2.77
CA LYS A 81 -4.27 4.91 3.50
C LYS A 81 -4.34 4.63 4.99
N ASP A 82 -5.55 4.56 5.53
CA ASP A 82 -5.74 4.35 6.95
C ASP A 82 -5.40 2.89 7.31
N ASN A 83 -4.49 2.69 8.26
CA ASN A 83 -4.01 1.36 8.63
C ASN A 83 -5.11 0.48 9.22
N LYS A 84 -6.11 1.07 9.88
CA LYS A 84 -7.23 0.33 10.43
C LYS A 84 -8.13 -0.18 9.29
N ASP A 85 -8.49 0.67 8.34
CA ASP A 85 -9.25 0.26 7.15
C ASP A 85 -8.49 -0.79 6.30
N LEU A 86 -7.17 -0.64 6.15
CA LEU A 86 -6.34 -1.63 5.46
C LEU A 86 -6.42 -3.00 6.15
N LYS A 87 -6.28 -3.03 7.48
CA LYS A 87 -6.30 -4.26 8.30
C LYS A 87 -7.69 -4.90 8.37
N GLU A 88 -8.73 -4.10 8.58
CA GLU A 88 -10.07 -4.61 8.91
C GLU A 88 -10.94 -4.82 7.67
N LYS A 89 -10.62 -4.19 6.53
CA LYS A 89 -11.48 -4.22 5.34
C LYS A 89 -10.75 -4.70 4.09
N VAL A 90 -9.63 -4.06 3.73
CA VAL A 90 -8.91 -4.37 2.48
C VAL A 90 -8.27 -5.76 2.54
N ILE A 91 -7.51 -6.05 3.59
CA ILE A 91 -6.82 -7.34 3.75
C ILE A 91 -7.81 -8.52 3.80
N PRO A 92 -8.87 -8.49 4.63
CA PRO A 92 -9.86 -9.58 4.67
C PRO A 92 -10.54 -9.83 3.33
N PHE A 93 -10.82 -8.77 2.55
CA PHE A 93 -11.43 -8.90 1.23
C PHE A 93 -10.55 -9.73 0.28
N PHE A 94 -9.26 -9.43 0.19
CA PHE A 94 -8.32 -10.11 -0.72
C PHE A 94 -7.78 -11.44 -0.16
N LEU A 95 -7.92 -11.71 1.15
CA LEU A 95 -7.73 -13.06 1.69
C LEU A 95 -8.88 -13.99 1.28
N LYS A 96 -10.12 -13.49 1.35
CA LYS A 96 -11.31 -14.26 0.95
C LYS A 96 -11.41 -14.42 -0.58
N ASN A 97 -10.97 -13.41 -1.31
CA ASN A 97 -11.05 -13.35 -2.77
C ASN A 97 -9.64 -13.11 -3.34
N PRO A 98 -8.78 -14.16 -3.39
CA PRO A 98 -7.37 -14.02 -3.73
C PRO A 98 -7.14 -13.49 -5.14
N LEU A 99 -6.05 -12.75 -5.30
CA LEU A 99 -5.49 -12.36 -6.60
C LEU A 99 -4.84 -13.58 -7.27
N ILE A 100 -4.76 -13.61 -8.60
CA ILE A 100 -4.25 -14.76 -9.36
C ILE A 100 -2.78 -14.53 -9.76
N SER A 101 -2.41 -13.31 -10.12
CA SER A 101 -1.06 -12.99 -10.59
C SER A 101 -0.03 -12.98 -9.46
N GLY A 102 1.24 -12.72 -9.84
CA GLY A 102 2.33 -12.49 -8.87
C GLY A 102 2.05 -11.36 -7.87
N LYS A 103 1.07 -10.47 -8.14
CA LYS A 103 0.59 -9.44 -7.21
C LYS A 103 0.04 -10.02 -5.91
N TYR A 104 -0.40 -11.28 -5.89
CA TYR A 104 -0.80 -11.94 -4.64
C TYR A 104 0.37 -12.03 -3.64
N GLN A 105 1.60 -12.25 -4.12
CA GLN A 105 2.78 -12.29 -3.24
C GLN A 105 3.10 -10.90 -2.68
N ASP A 106 2.93 -9.85 -3.48
CA ASP A 106 3.06 -8.47 -2.99
C ASP A 106 1.96 -8.15 -1.96
N PHE A 107 0.73 -8.61 -2.20
CA PHE A 107 -0.37 -8.48 -1.24
C PHE A 107 -0.05 -9.18 0.10
N LEU A 108 0.53 -10.38 0.09
CA LEU A 108 0.89 -11.08 1.33
C LEU A 108 1.96 -10.31 2.14
N LYS A 109 2.99 -9.77 1.47
CA LYS A 109 4.00 -8.92 2.11
C LYS A 109 3.42 -7.61 2.64
N PHE A 110 2.48 -7.03 1.89
CA PHE A 110 1.72 -5.86 2.33
C PHE A 110 0.88 -6.15 3.58
N LYS A 111 0.17 -7.28 3.60
CA LYS A 111 -0.58 -7.77 4.77
C LYS A 111 0.33 -7.87 5.99
N GLU A 112 1.45 -8.59 5.86
CA GLU A 112 2.41 -8.76 6.95
C GLU A 112 2.95 -7.42 7.47
N THR A 113 3.25 -6.49 6.55
CA THR A 113 3.68 -5.14 6.91
C THR A 113 2.62 -4.40 7.74
N VAL A 114 1.35 -4.42 7.32
CA VAL A 114 0.25 -3.78 8.05
C VAL A 114 0.04 -4.42 9.42
N GLU A 115 0.20 -5.74 9.53
CA GLU A 115 0.13 -6.47 10.80
C GLU A 115 1.24 -6.03 11.77
N LEU A 116 2.50 -5.99 11.31
CA LEU A 116 3.65 -5.50 12.09
C LEU A 116 3.45 -4.05 12.55
N ILE A 117 2.91 -3.18 11.67
CA ILE A 117 2.59 -1.80 12.05
C ILE A 117 1.53 -1.79 13.15
N SER A 118 0.47 -2.59 13.02
CA SER A 118 -0.61 -2.65 13.99
C SER A 118 -0.19 -3.18 15.37
N GLN A 119 0.90 -3.96 15.42
CA GLN A 119 1.51 -4.48 16.64
C GLN A 119 2.53 -3.51 17.26
N GLY A 120 2.84 -2.39 16.59
CA GLY A 120 3.86 -1.44 17.03
C GLY A 120 5.30 -1.85 16.69
N GLU A 121 5.52 -2.95 15.98
CA GLU A 121 6.86 -3.48 15.68
C GLU A 121 7.72 -2.54 14.85
N HIS A 122 7.08 -1.69 14.03
CA HIS A 122 7.74 -0.63 13.28
C HIS A 122 8.48 0.42 14.16
N LEU A 123 8.22 0.44 15.47
CA LEU A 123 8.89 1.30 16.44
C LEU A 123 10.20 0.70 16.97
N THR A 124 10.44 -0.59 16.74
CA THR A 124 11.68 -1.28 17.10
C THR A 124 12.63 -1.33 15.91
N ASP A 125 13.94 -1.37 16.16
CA ASP A 125 14.93 -1.44 15.08
C ASP A 125 14.85 -2.76 14.32
N GLN A 126 14.49 -3.85 15.01
CA GLN A 126 14.32 -5.17 14.39
C GLN A 126 13.06 -5.21 13.52
N GLY A 127 11.91 -4.76 14.05
CA GLY A 127 10.66 -4.72 13.30
C GLY A 127 10.72 -3.76 12.12
N PHE A 128 11.39 -2.61 12.28
CA PHE A 128 11.64 -1.71 11.15
C PHE A 128 12.48 -2.36 10.04
N LYS A 129 13.55 -3.09 10.40
CA LYS A 129 14.38 -3.82 9.42
C LYS A 129 13.59 -4.91 8.70
N LEU A 130 12.73 -5.63 9.42
CA LEU A 130 11.84 -6.64 8.83
C LEU A 130 10.90 -5.99 7.80
N ILE A 131 10.24 -4.89 8.16
CA ILE A 131 9.37 -4.14 7.23
C ILE A 131 10.15 -3.61 6.03
N LEU A 132 11.39 -3.14 6.25
CA LEU A 132 12.26 -2.69 5.18
C LEU A 132 12.58 -3.83 4.20
N ASP A 133 12.85 -5.03 4.70
CA ASP A 133 13.12 -6.20 3.87
C ASP A 133 11.88 -6.61 3.07
N LEU A 134 10.71 -6.66 3.70
CA LEU A 134 9.43 -6.91 3.04
C LEU A 134 9.21 -5.92 1.91
N ALA A 135 9.25 -4.61 2.22
CA ALA A 135 9.03 -3.56 1.24
C ALA A 135 9.96 -3.69 0.03
N TYR A 136 11.26 -3.80 0.24
CA TYR A 136 12.22 -3.85 -0.87
C TYR A 136 12.23 -5.17 -1.64
N SER A 137 11.54 -6.20 -1.13
CA SER A 137 11.31 -7.45 -1.87
C SER A 137 10.02 -7.41 -2.72
N MET A 138 9.18 -6.38 -2.59
CA MET A 138 7.97 -6.22 -3.40
C MET A 138 8.28 -5.64 -4.78
N ASN A 139 7.45 -5.96 -5.77
CA ASN A 139 7.61 -5.48 -7.15
C ASN A 139 7.28 -3.98 -7.29
N THR A 140 8.20 -3.13 -6.86
CA THR A 140 8.12 -1.66 -6.99
C THR A 140 9.27 -1.20 -7.86
N THR A 141 8.97 -0.93 -9.13
CA THR A 141 9.95 -0.64 -10.20
C THR A 141 10.90 0.50 -9.87
N HIS A 142 10.49 1.47 -9.05
CA HIS A 142 11.34 2.60 -8.67
C HIS A 142 11.23 2.97 -7.18
N ARG A 143 12.21 2.54 -6.39
CA ARG A 143 12.41 2.98 -5.01
C ARG A 143 13.21 4.29 -5.01
N ARG A 144 12.62 5.39 -4.50
CA ARG A 144 13.27 6.72 -4.46
C ARG A 144 14.54 6.75 -3.61
N ILE A 145 14.59 5.95 -2.55
CA ILE A 145 15.73 5.85 -1.65
C ILE A 145 16.26 4.41 -1.76
N PRO A 146 17.56 4.18 -1.95
CA PRO A 146 18.11 2.83 -1.91
C PRO A 146 18.10 2.26 -0.47
N LYS A 147 17.88 0.94 -0.33
CA LYS A 147 17.88 0.24 0.96
C LYS A 147 19.17 0.50 1.77
N GLY A 148 20.32 0.49 1.10
CA GLY A 148 21.62 0.75 1.75
C GLY A 148 21.74 2.13 2.40
N VAL A 149 21.10 3.15 1.82
CA VAL A 149 21.08 4.52 2.37
C VAL A 149 20.23 4.59 3.64
N ILE A 150 19.15 3.81 3.70
CA ILE A 150 18.31 3.72 4.90
C ILE A 150 19.11 3.02 6.01
N LEU A 151 19.71 1.87 5.70
CA LEU A 151 20.48 1.08 6.65
C LEU A 151 21.69 1.83 7.23
N SER A 152 22.39 2.65 6.43
CA SER A 152 23.53 3.44 6.92
C SER A 152 23.09 4.49 7.94
N ARG A 153 21.98 5.20 7.70
CA ARG A 153 21.42 6.18 8.64
C ARG A 153 20.93 5.55 9.95
N LEU A 154 20.34 4.36 9.88
CA LEU A 154 19.94 3.62 11.09
C LEU A 154 21.15 3.34 11.99
N LYS A 155 22.28 2.90 11.41
CA LYS A 155 23.52 2.63 12.17
C LYS A 155 24.09 3.90 12.81
N SER A 156 24.11 5.02 12.09
CA SER A 156 24.58 6.31 12.63
C SER A 156 23.70 6.81 13.78
N SER A 157 22.39 6.57 13.73
CA SER A 157 21.47 6.95 14.82
C SER A 157 21.64 6.10 16.08
N GLN A 158 22.06 4.84 15.94
CA GLN A 158 22.33 3.94 17.07
C GLN A 158 23.65 4.25 17.77
N ALA A 159 24.66 4.76 17.04
CA ALA A 159 25.98 5.08 17.61
C ALA A 159 26.01 6.34 18.50
N ILE A 160 24.91 7.10 18.55
CA ILE A 160 24.77 8.35 19.34
C ILE A 160 24.00 8.09 20.66
N ARG A 161 23.48 6.88 20.86
CA ARG A 161 22.84 6.46 22.12
C ARG A 161 23.83 5.76 23.03
#